data_AF-A0A946CFS9-F1
#
_entry.id   AF-A0A946CFS9-F1
#
_cell.length_a   1.000
_cell.length_b   1.000
_cell.length_c   1.000
_cell.angle_alpha   90.00
_cell.angle_beta   90.00
_cell.angle_gamma   90.00
#
_symmetry.space_group_name_H-M   'P 1'
#
loop_
_entity.id
_entity.type
_entity.pdbx_description
1 polymer ?
#
loop_
_entity_poly.entity_id
_entity_poly.type
_entity_poly.pdbx_seq_one_letter_code
_entity_poly.pdbx_strand_id
1 'polypeptide(L)'
;HRPNYEFSIARTPAWSTHAIRPGNHPQRRLAALAAAARQWPWLSKSARQTPPFKNFSKSLSTLSEPFWDHHHTLLSARTKKPIRLIGKSRLEEFLINTLYPLHPETWAEFQKIRAGVPNQKVKRSCERLFGSLANAKPHLKFAWQQQALLQVYQDFCLEDLSNCTDCLFPEQLTQWKSNDD
;
A
#
# COMPACT_ATOMS: atom_id res chain seq x y z
N HIS A 1 -2.28 -17.44 -21.20
CA HIS A 1 -1.49 -16.55 -20.29
C HIS A 1 -2.28 -15.89 -19.17
N ARG A 2 -3.60 -15.63 -19.29
CA ARG A 2 -4.46 -15.17 -18.18
C ARG A 2 -4.43 -16.01 -16.88
N PRO A 3 -4.34 -17.37 -16.94
CA PRO A 3 -4.33 -18.21 -15.73
C PRO A 3 -3.08 -18.07 -14.85
N ASN A 4 -1.97 -17.55 -15.39
CA ASN A 4 -0.72 -17.36 -14.63
C ASN A 4 -0.75 -16.08 -13.78
N TYR A 5 -1.74 -15.21 -14.00
CA TYR A 5 -1.96 -13.98 -13.24
C TYR A 5 -3.29 -14.00 -12.48
N GLU A 6 -4.05 -15.09 -12.58
CA GLU A 6 -5.22 -15.31 -11.75
C GLU A 6 -4.79 -15.83 -10.37
N PHE A 7 -5.30 -15.19 -9.33
CA PHE A 7 -5.01 -15.57 -7.96
C PHE A 7 -5.50 -17.00 -7.68
N SER A 8 -4.68 -17.83 -7.03
CA SER A 8 -5.08 -19.18 -6.65
C SER A 8 -6.39 -19.16 -5.84
N ILE A 9 -7.35 -20.03 -6.22
CA ILE A 9 -8.67 -20.19 -5.58
C ILE A 9 -8.60 -20.31 -4.05
N ALA A 10 -7.53 -20.87 -3.51
CA ALA A 10 -7.30 -21.02 -2.07
C ALA A 10 -6.61 -19.79 -1.43
N ARG A 11 -7.18 -18.59 -1.57
CA ARG A 11 -6.81 -17.44 -0.72
C ARG A 11 -7.90 -17.19 0.33
N THR A 12 -8.01 -18.06 1.32
CA THR A 12 -8.42 -17.56 2.63
C THR A 12 -7.31 -16.63 3.11
N PRO A 13 -7.58 -15.34 3.38
CA PRO A 13 -6.58 -14.48 4.01
C PRO A 13 -6.06 -15.21 5.23
N ALA A 14 -4.73 -15.36 5.38
CA ALA A 14 -4.17 -15.90 6.61
C ALA A 14 -4.49 -14.88 7.73
N TRP A 15 -5.63 -15.07 8.40
CA TRP A 15 -6.07 -14.25 9.51
C TRP A 15 -5.13 -14.55 10.69
N SER A 16 -4.03 -13.81 10.77
CA SER A 16 -3.18 -13.79 11.95
C SER A 16 -3.57 -12.61 12.83
N THR A 17 -3.71 -12.83 14.12
CA THR A 17 -3.84 -11.78 15.14
C THR A 17 -2.51 -11.49 15.85
N HIS A 18 -1.46 -12.27 15.56
CA HIS A 18 -0.15 -12.19 16.22
C HIS A 18 0.76 -11.13 15.61
N ALA A 19 1.53 -10.43 16.45
CA ALA A 19 2.56 -9.46 16.05
C ALA A 19 2.07 -8.31 15.13
N ILE A 20 0.79 -7.94 15.21
CA ILE A 20 0.21 -6.84 14.43
C ILE A 20 0.15 -5.57 15.27
N ARG A 21 0.60 -4.45 14.70
CA ARG A 21 0.47 -3.13 15.35
C ARG A 21 -1.00 -2.88 15.73
N PRO A 22 -1.31 -2.34 16.92
CA PRO A 22 -2.68 -2.21 17.42
C PRO A 22 -3.65 -1.53 16.45
N GLY A 23 -3.19 -0.50 15.73
CA GLY A 23 -4.00 0.18 14.72
C GLY A 23 -4.30 -0.62 13.45
N ASN A 24 -3.58 -1.72 13.17
CA ASN A 24 -3.77 -2.60 12.00
C ASN A 24 -4.42 -3.95 12.33
N HIS A 25 -4.92 -4.11 13.56
CA HIS A 25 -5.46 -5.38 14.00
C HIS A 25 -6.62 -5.85 13.09
N PRO A 26 -6.71 -7.14 12.73
CA PRO A 26 -7.74 -7.63 11.81
C PRO A 26 -9.17 -7.31 12.26
N GLN A 27 -9.44 -7.36 13.56
CA GLN A 27 -10.75 -6.99 14.13
C GLN A 27 -11.11 -5.53 13.84
N ARG A 28 -10.14 -4.60 13.94
CA ARG A 28 -10.36 -3.19 13.58
C ARG A 28 -10.58 -3.00 12.08
N ARG A 29 -9.89 -3.79 11.24
CA ARG A 29 -10.11 -3.77 9.78
C ARG A 29 -11.51 -4.24 9.42
N LEU A 30 -12.01 -5.28 10.10
CA LEU A 30 -13.39 -5.75 9.94
C LEU A 30 -14.39 -4.69 10.39
N ALA A 31 -14.15 -4.03 11.52
CA ALA A 31 -14.97 -2.91 11.98
C ALA A 31 -14.97 -1.74 10.98
N ALA A 32 -13.81 -1.38 10.44
CA ALA A 32 -13.69 -0.37 9.38
C ALA A 32 -14.51 -0.74 8.14
N LEU A 33 -14.44 -2.01 7.71
CA LEU A 33 -15.22 -2.52 6.59
C LEU A 33 -16.73 -2.47 6.88
N ALA A 34 -17.16 -2.89 8.07
CA ALA A 34 -18.57 -2.84 8.47
C ALA A 34 -19.10 -1.39 8.50
N ALA A 35 -18.34 -0.46 9.08
CA ALA A 35 -18.68 0.97 9.10
C ALA A 35 -18.74 1.56 7.69
N ALA A 36 -17.79 1.20 6.82
CA ALA A 36 -17.76 1.63 5.43
C ALA A 36 -18.94 1.06 4.62
N ALA A 37 -19.30 -0.21 4.84
CA ALA A 37 -20.40 -0.86 4.13
C ALA A 37 -21.74 -0.13 4.33
N ARG A 38 -21.97 0.44 5.52
CA ARG A 38 -23.17 1.26 5.81
C ARG A 38 -23.24 2.54 4.99
N GLN A 39 -22.11 3.01 4.46
CA GLN A 39 -22.00 4.23 3.63
C GLN A 39 -21.62 3.91 2.18
N TRP A 40 -21.77 2.64 1.76
CA TRP A 40 -21.25 2.14 0.50
C TRP A 40 -21.71 2.90 -0.76
N PRO A 41 -22.99 3.29 -0.92
CA PRO A 41 -23.42 4.03 -2.11
C PRO A 41 -22.67 5.35 -2.26
N TRP A 42 -22.48 6.07 -1.14
CA TRP A 42 -21.74 7.31 -1.12
C TRP A 42 -20.23 7.08 -1.35
N LEU A 43 -19.64 6.07 -0.69
CA LEU A 43 -18.22 5.77 -0.81
C LEU A 43 -17.85 5.37 -2.23
N SER A 44 -18.61 4.45 -2.83
CA SER A 44 -18.40 4.01 -4.21
C SER A 44 -18.56 5.15 -5.22
N LYS A 45 -19.52 6.05 -5.02
CA LYS A 45 -19.65 7.28 -5.83
C LYS A 45 -18.44 8.18 -5.68
N SER A 46 -17.97 8.43 -4.45
CA SER A 46 -16.83 9.30 -4.18
C SER A 46 -15.49 8.73 -4.66
N ALA A 47 -15.35 7.40 -4.70
CA ALA A 47 -14.15 6.71 -5.18
C ALA A 47 -13.94 6.90 -6.69
N ARG A 48 -15.02 7.10 -7.47
CA ARG A 48 -14.98 7.37 -8.92
C ARG A 48 -14.71 8.83 -9.26
N GLN A 49 -14.58 9.71 -8.26
CA GLN A 49 -14.22 11.12 -8.50
C GLN A 49 -12.74 11.22 -8.85
N THR A 50 -12.34 12.32 -9.48
CA THR A 50 -10.94 12.55 -9.81
C THR A 50 -10.08 12.80 -8.55
N PRO A 51 -8.77 12.53 -8.62
CA PRO A 51 -7.83 12.89 -7.57
C PRO A 51 -7.92 14.36 -7.15
N PRO A 52 -7.60 14.68 -5.89
CA PRO A 52 -6.96 13.79 -4.91
C PRO A 52 -7.97 13.01 -4.04
N PHE A 53 -9.14 12.65 -4.58
CA PHE A 53 -10.15 11.83 -3.91
C PHE A 53 -10.55 12.39 -2.53
N LYS A 54 -10.65 13.72 -2.42
CA LYS A 54 -10.83 14.43 -1.14
C LYS A 54 -12.06 13.95 -0.38
N ASN A 55 -13.17 13.78 -1.09
CA ASN A 55 -14.41 13.31 -0.50
C ASN A 55 -14.21 11.90 0.04
N PHE A 56 -13.79 10.95 -0.81
CA PHE A 56 -13.56 9.57 -0.41
C PHE A 56 -12.65 9.47 0.83
N SER A 57 -11.55 10.23 0.81
CA SER A 57 -10.61 10.35 1.92
C SER A 57 -11.26 10.87 3.19
N LYS A 58 -12.07 11.93 3.07
CA LYS A 58 -12.81 12.51 4.21
C LYS A 58 -13.70 11.46 4.85
N SER A 59 -14.54 10.77 4.08
CA SER A 59 -15.49 9.81 4.63
C SER A 59 -14.83 8.59 5.26
N LEU A 60 -13.74 8.06 4.67
CA LEU A 60 -12.97 7.00 5.32
C LEU A 60 -12.30 7.47 6.61
N SER A 61 -11.80 8.72 6.65
CA SER A 61 -11.13 9.28 7.82
C SER A 61 -12.07 9.62 8.99
N THR A 62 -13.36 9.73 8.70
CA THR A 62 -14.43 10.03 9.67
C THR A 62 -15.26 8.80 10.04
N LEU A 63 -14.90 7.61 9.54
CA LEU A 63 -15.52 6.37 10.02
C LEU A 63 -15.31 6.24 11.53
N SER A 64 -16.40 5.93 12.22
CA SER A 64 -16.46 5.78 13.68
C SER A 64 -17.31 4.56 14.00
N GLU A 65 -16.86 3.83 15.01
CA GLU A 65 -17.60 2.74 15.63
C GLU A 65 -17.37 2.86 17.14
N PRO A 66 -18.40 3.10 17.98
CA PRO A 66 -18.22 3.54 19.37
C PRO A 66 -17.29 2.66 20.21
N PHE A 67 -17.37 1.34 20.02
CA PHE A 67 -16.47 0.39 20.69
C PHE A 67 -15.02 0.57 20.20
N TRP A 68 -14.81 0.60 18.89
CA TRP A 68 -13.48 0.65 18.27
C TRP A 68 -12.81 2.02 18.35
N ASP A 69 -13.57 3.07 18.61
CA ASP A 69 -13.03 4.39 18.91
C ASP A 69 -12.22 4.36 20.22
N HIS A 70 -12.47 3.41 21.12
CA HIS A 70 -11.74 3.32 22.40
C HIS A 70 -11.01 2.00 22.64
N HIS A 71 -10.97 1.08 21.68
CA HIS A 71 -10.33 -0.23 21.88
C HIS A 71 -9.48 -0.65 20.67
N HIS A 72 -8.28 -1.14 20.93
CA HIS A 72 -7.40 -1.67 19.88
C HIS A 72 -7.81 -3.08 19.43
N THR A 73 -8.26 -3.90 20.38
CA THR A 73 -8.74 -5.28 20.18
C THR A 73 -9.94 -5.51 21.10
N LEU A 74 -10.67 -6.61 20.92
CA LEU A 74 -11.78 -6.98 21.81
C LEU A 74 -11.37 -7.12 23.29
N LEU A 75 -10.09 -7.45 23.56
CA LEU A 75 -9.55 -7.68 24.91
C LEU A 75 -8.72 -6.51 25.43
N SER A 76 -8.48 -5.48 24.61
CA SER A 76 -7.68 -4.33 25.05
C SER A 76 -8.42 -3.50 26.09
N ALA A 77 -7.67 -2.86 26.99
CA ALA A 77 -8.26 -1.84 27.86
C ALA A 77 -8.76 -0.64 27.04
N ARG A 78 -9.82 -0.01 27.56
CA ARG A 78 -10.38 1.20 26.98
C ARG A 78 -9.36 2.35 27.00
N THR A 79 -9.15 3.01 25.87
CA THR A 79 -8.31 4.21 25.78
C THR A 79 -9.09 5.47 26.16
N LYS A 80 -8.44 6.38 26.88
CA LYS A 80 -9.07 7.66 27.29
C LYS A 80 -9.43 8.55 26.10
N LYS A 81 -8.53 8.62 25.11
CA LYS A 81 -8.74 9.39 23.87
C LYS A 81 -9.28 8.47 22.76
N PRO A 82 -10.17 9.00 21.89
CA PRO A 82 -10.66 8.24 20.76
C PRO A 82 -9.55 7.98 19.72
N ILE A 83 -9.61 6.83 19.07
CA ILE A 83 -8.66 6.33 18.08
C ILE A 83 -9.40 6.15 16.76
N ARG A 84 -8.89 6.77 15.69
CA ARG A 84 -9.49 6.63 14.35
C ARG A 84 -9.54 5.18 13.90
N LEU A 85 -10.66 4.79 13.28
CA LEU A 85 -10.83 3.47 12.70
C LEU A 85 -9.87 3.24 11.52
N ILE A 86 -9.66 4.28 10.70
CA ILE A 86 -8.64 4.32 9.65
C ILE A 86 -7.71 5.52 9.91
N GLY A 87 -6.42 5.23 10.14
CA GLY A 87 -5.40 6.26 10.31
C GLY A 87 -4.95 6.87 8.98
N LYS A 88 -4.44 8.12 9.02
CA LYS A 88 -4.01 8.88 7.83
C LYS A 88 -3.04 8.10 6.94
N SER A 89 -1.95 7.58 7.49
CA SER A 89 -0.94 6.83 6.71
C SER A 89 -1.53 5.60 6.02
N ARG A 90 -2.50 4.89 6.64
CA ARG A 90 -3.17 3.77 5.99
C ARG A 90 -4.09 4.21 4.87
N LEU A 91 -4.79 5.33 5.06
CA LEU A 91 -5.63 5.89 4.01
C LEU A 91 -4.77 6.31 2.80
N GLU A 92 -3.63 6.95 3.03
CA GLU A 92 -2.68 7.30 1.97
C GLU A 92 -2.16 6.05 1.24
N GLU A 93 -1.73 5.03 1.98
CA GLU A 93 -1.33 3.73 1.40
C GLU A 93 -2.47 3.08 0.61
N PHE A 94 -3.70 3.13 1.11
CA PHE A 94 -4.87 2.60 0.41
C PHE A 94 -5.05 3.31 -0.93
N LEU A 95 -5.01 4.64 -0.97
CA LEU A 95 -5.14 5.41 -2.21
C LEU A 95 -4.05 5.04 -3.23
N ILE A 96 -2.79 5.01 -2.78
CA ILE A 96 -1.62 4.68 -3.61
C ILE A 96 -1.74 3.28 -4.23
N ASN A 97 -2.23 2.29 -3.47
CA ASN A 97 -2.29 0.90 -3.93
C ASN A 97 -3.63 0.49 -4.56
N THR A 98 -4.65 1.36 -4.55
CA THR A 98 -5.99 1.01 -5.05
C THR A 98 -6.54 2.06 -6.02
N LEU A 99 -6.84 3.27 -5.56
CA LEU A 99 -7.52 4.26 -6.40
C LEU A 99 -6.63 4.83 -7.49
N TYR A 100 -5.38 5.22 -7.19
CA TYR A 100 -4.50 5.75 -8.24
C TYR A 100 -4.21 4.75 -9.38
N PRO A 101 -3.92 3.46 -9.09
CA PRO A 101 -3.77 2.45 -10.15
C PRO A 101 -5.03 2.21 -11.00
N LEU A 102 -6.23 2.42 -10.43
CA LEU A 102 -7.50 2.29 -11.17
C LEU A 102 -7.83 3.53 -12.01
N HIS A 103 -7.06 4.62 -11.86
CA HIS A 103 -7.24 5.90 -12.54
C HIS A 103 -5.93 6.35 -13.23
N PRO A 104 -5.40 5.56 -14.20
CA PRO A 104 -4.11 5.85 -14.84
C PRO A 104 -4.08 7.20 -15.57
N GLU A 105 -5.24 7.70 -16.03
CA GLU A 105 -5.40 9.02 -16.64
C GLU A 105 -5.00 10.16 -15.70
N THR A 106 -4.83 9.87 -14.41
CA THR A 106 -4.53 10.85 -13.36
C THR A 106 -3.06 10.81 -12.91
N TRP A 107 -2.18 10.23 -13.73
CA TRP A 107 -0.74 10.10 -13.46
C TRP A 107 -0.08 11.38 -12.95
N ALA A 108 -0.38 12.53 -13.54
CA ALA A 108 0.17 13.82 -13.12
C ALA A 108 -0.12 14.16 -11.64
N GLU A 109 -1.26 13.72 -11.10
CA GLU A 109 -1.60 13.88 -9.69
C GLU A 109 -0.91 12.83 -8.82
N PHE A 110 -0.79 11.59 -9.31
CA PHE A 110 -0.08 10.52 -8.60
C PHE A 110 1.41 10.83 -8.41
N GLN A 111 2.06 11.41 -9.43
CA GLN A 111 3.48 11.78 -9.38
C GLN A 111 3.83 12.77 -8.25
N LYS A 112 2.84 13.55 -7.79
CA LYS A 112 3.01 14.56 -6.74
C LYS A 112 2.97 13.98 -5.32
N ILE A 113 2.50 12.74 -5.16
CA ILE A 113 2.30 12.13 -3.83
C ILE A 113 3.64 11.82 -3.19
N ARG A 114 3.85 12.34 -1.98
CA ARG A 114 5.04 12.06 -1.17
C ARG A 114 4.99 10.63 -0.66
N ALA A 115 6.13 9.95 -0.70
CA ALA A 115 6.21 8.61 -0.16
C ALA A 115 6.18 8.63 1.38
N GLY A 116 5.65 7.55 1.96
CA GLY A 116 5.79 7.27 3.39
C GLY A 116 7.18 6.73 3.74
N VAL A 117 7.32 6.24 4.97
CA VAL A 117 8.55 5.57 5.41
C VAL A 117 8.74 4.27 4.61
N PRO A 118 9.91 4.04 3.99
CA PRO A 118 10.19 2.79 3.28
C PRO A 118 9.98 1.55 4.16
N ASN A 119 9.22 0.59 3.65
CA ASN A 119 9.07 -0.72 4.30
C ASN A 119 10.33 -1.59 4.05
N GLN A 120 10.40 -2.76 4.69
CA GLN A 120 11.59 -3.63 4.61
C GLN A 120 11.89 -4.11 3.18
N LYS A 121 10.87 -4.29 2.35
CA LYS A 121 11.04 -4.70 0.95
C LYS A 121 11.69 -3.58 0.14
N VAL A 122 11.18 -2.34 0.27
CA VAL A 122 11.80 -1.16 -0.36
C VAL A 122 13.24 -0.99 0.13
N LYS A 123 13.49 -1.09 1.44
CA LYS A 123 14.85 -0.99 2.00
C LYS A 123 15.80 -2.03 1.41
N ARG A 124 15.36 -3.29 1.30
CA ARG A 124 16.15 -4.37 0.70
C ARG A 124 16.44 -4.11 -0.77
N SER A 125 15.45 -3.66 -1.56
CA SER A 125 15.71 -3.23 -2.94
C SER A 125 16.71 -2.09 -3.00
N CYS A 126 16.63 -1.13 -2.08
CA CYS A 126 17.57 -0.01 -2.04
C CYS A 126 19.00 -0.45 -1.72
N GLU A 127 19.18 -1.35 -0.76
CA GLU A 127 20.49 -1.93 -0.43
C GLU A 127 21.08 -2.67 -1.62
N ARG A 128 20.27 -3.47 -2.33
CA ARG A 128 20.73 -4.23 -3.51
C ARG A 128 21.07 -3.36 -4.71
N LEU A 129 20.26 -2.33 -4.99
CA LEU A 129 20.43 -1.51 -6.20
C LEU A 129 21.39 -0.32 -6.01
N PHE A 130 21.46 0.24 -4.81
CA PHE A 130 22.22 1.48 -4.56
C PHE A 130 23.30 1.30 -3.48
N GLY A 131 23.46 0.09 -2.94
CA GLY A 131 24.41 -0.22 -1.87
C GLY A 131 24.02 0.29 -0.48
N SER A 132 23.10 1.26 -0.38
CA SER A 132 22.57 1.75 0.89
C SER A 132 21.27 2.54 0.72
N LEU A 133 20.51 2.67 1.81
CA LEU A 133 19.35 3.56 1.86
C LEU A 133 19.73 5.05 1.68
N ALA A 134 20.94 5.43 2.11
CA ALA A 134 21.44 6.79 1.97
C ALA A 134 21.63 7.17 0.49
N ASN A 135 22.24 6.28 -0.29
CA ASN A 135 22.44 6.46 -1.73
C ASN A 135 21.10 6.44 -2.50
N ALA A 136 20.13 5.65 -2.03
CA ALA A 136 18.81 5.56 -2.65
C ALA A 136 17.90 6.77 -2.37
N LYS A 137 18.29 7.71 -1.50
CA LYS A 137 17.46 8.85 -1.06
C LYS A 137 16.82 9.66 -2.20
N PRO A 138 17.48 9.93 -3.35
CA PRO A 138 16.86 10.62 -4.49
C PRO A 138 15.65 9.87 -5.09
N HIS A 139 15.63 8.54 -4.95
CA HIS A 139 14.62 7.63 -5.50
C HIS A 139 13.54 7.23 -4.48
N LEU A 140 13.44 7.93 -3.36
CA LEU A 140 12.47 7.62 -2.27
C LEU A 140 11.53 8.80 -1.97
N LYS A 141 11.56 9.84 -2.79
CA LYS A 141 10.88 11.11 -2.59
C LYS A 141 9.35 10.98 -2.78
N PHE A 142 8.92 10.19 -3.74
CA PHE A 142 7.53 10.09 -4.17
C PHE A 142 7.00 8.65 -4.12
N ALA A 143 5.69 8.51 -3.92
CA ALA A 143 5.04 7.21 -3.76
C ALA A 143 5.28 6.28 -4.95
N TRP A 144 5.22 6.81 -6.18
CA TRP A 144 5.47 6.05 -7.39
C TRP A 144 6.90 5.47 -7.44
N GLN A 145 7.90 6.17 -6.89
CA GLN A 145 9.27 5.67 -6.87
C GLN A 145 9.39 4.47 -5.92
N GLN A 146 8.74 4.52 -4.76
CA GLN A 146 8.69 3.37 -3.87
C GLN A 146 7.90 2.20 -4.48
N GLN A 147 6.83 2.47 -5.24
CA GLN A 147 6.10 1.44 -5.98
C GLN A 147 6.96 0.80 -7.07
N ALA A 148 7.76 1.58 -7.81
CA ALA A 148 8.72 1.04 -8.78
C ALA A 148 9.75 0.12 -8.10
N LEU A 149 10.31 0.52 -6.96
CA LEU A 149 11.24 -0.32 -6.18
C LEU A 149 10.58 -1.58 -5.62
N LEU A 150 9.30 -1.53 -5.26
CA LEU A 150 8.51 -2.69 -4.86
C LEU A 150 8.24 -3.63 -6.03
N GLN A 151 8.09 -3.11 -7.24
CA GLN A 151 7.93 -3.92 -8.44
C GLN A 151 9.22 -4.66 -8.77
N VAL A 152 10.36 -3.96 -8.80
CA VAL A 152 11.69 -4.59 -8.95
C VAL A 152 11.96 -5.60 -7.84
N TYR A 153 11.52 -5.32 -6.61
CA TYR A 153 11.62 -6.28 -5.52
C TYR A 153 10.89 -7.59 -5.84
N GLN A 154 9.65 -7.49 -6.33
CA GLN A 154 8.79 -8.64 -6.59
C GLN A 154 9.26 -9.44 -7.78
N ASP A 155 9.67 -8.77 -8.86
CA ASP A 155 10.01 -9.43 -10.12
C ASP A 155 11.40 -10.07 -10.09
N PHE A 156 12.32 -9.53 -9.27
CA PHE A 156 13.72 -9.97 -9.27
C PHE A 156 14.20 -10.36 -7.87
N CYS A 157 14.07 -9.46 -6.89
CA CYS A 157 14.72 -9.67 -5.60
C CYS A 157 14.11 -10.77 -4.74
N LEU A 158 12.81 -11.03 -4.88
CA LEU A 158 12.08 -12.00 -4.05
C LEU A 158 12.41 -13.43 -4.45
N GLU A 159 12.53 -13.68 -5.75
CA GLU A 159 12.85 -14.99 -6.33
C GLU A 159 14.35 -15.30 -6.28
N ASP A 160 15.18 -14.27 -6.11
CA ASP A 160 16.65 -14.41 -6.11
C ASP A 160 17.26 -14.57 -4.69
N LEU A 161 17.77 -15.78 -4.44
CA LEU A 161 18.55 -16.16 -3.25
C LEU A 161 20.07 -16.08 -3.48
N SER A 162 20.54 -15.80 -4.70
CA SER A 162 21.97 -15.75 -5.07
C SER A 162 22.69 -14.48 -4.58
N ASN A 163 22.01 -13.59 -3.85
CA ASN A 163 22.50 -12.25 -3.53
C ASN A 163 22.88 -11.45 -4.78
N CYS A 164 22.01 -11.46 -5.78
CA CYS A 164 22.16 -10.79 -7.07
C CYS A 164 23.19 -11.39 -8.03
N THR A 165 23.89 -12.48 -7.69
CA THR A 165 24.88 -13.11 -8.59
C THR A 165 24.25 -13.61 -9.89
N ASP A 166 23.04 -14.16 -9.82
CA ASP A 166 22.29 -14.71 -10.95
C ASP A 166 21.04 -13.88 -11.27
N CYS A 167 20.96 -12.64 -10.78
CA CYS A 167 19.80 -11.78 -10.97
C CYS A 167 19.74 -11.27 -12.40
N LEU A 168 18.64 -11.54 -13.12
CA LEU A 168 18.45 -11.15 -14.52
C LEU A 168 18.12 -9.66 -14.73
N PHE A 169 17.97 -8.88 -13.65
CA PHE A 169 17.57 -7.48 -13.74
C PHE A 169 18.56 -6.62 -14.54
N PRO A 170 19.90 -6.70 -14.33
CA PRO A 170 20.86 -5.93 -15.11
C PRO A 170 20.81 -6.26 -16.61
N GLU A 171 20.78 -7.54 -16.99
CA GLU A 171 20.71 -7.95 -18.40
C GLU A 171 19.41 -7.46 -19.05
N GLN A 172 18.27 -7.59 -18.38
CA GLN A 172 17.00 -7.08 -18.90
C GLN A 172 17.00 -5.56 -19.03
N LEU A 173 17.61 -4.84 -18.08
CA LEU A 173 17.73 -3.39 -18.15
C LEU A 173 18.61 -2.95 -19.33
N THR A 174 19.67 -3.69 -19.68
CA THR A 174 20.48 -3.38 -20.88
C THR A 174 19.70 -3.56 -22.18
N GLN A 175 18.69 -4.44 -22.19
CA GLN A 175 17.82 -4.68 -23.33
C GLN A 175 16.65 -3.68 -23.39
N TRP A 176 16.48 -2.85 -22.36
CA TRP A 176 15.45 -1.82 -22.33
C TRP A 176 15.73 -0.79 -23.42
N LYS A 177 15.08 -0.95 -24.57
CA LYS A 177 15.05 0.08 -25.60
C LYS A 177 14.29 1.26 -25.02
N SER A 178 14.93 2.42 -24.93
CA SER A 178 14.22 3.69 -24.88
C SER A 178 13.42 3.79 -26.18
N ASN A 179 12.17 3.33 -26.17
CA ASN A 179 11.18 3.73 -27.15
C ASN A 179 10.82 5.20 -26.84
N ASP A 180 11.78 6.09 -27.11
CA ASP A 180 11.54 7.50 -27.33
C ASP A 180 11.90 7.77 -28.80
N ASP A 181 10.94 7.40 -29.66
CA ASP A 181 10.55 8.10 -30.89
C ASP A 181 9.02 8.23 -30.87
#